data_AF-I9S356-F1
#
_entry.id   AF-I9S356-F1
#
_cell.length_a   1.000
_cell.length_b   1.000
_cell.length_c   1.000
_cell.angle_alpha   90.00
_cell.angle_beta   90.00
_cell.angle_gamma   90.00
#
_symmetry.space_group_name_H-M   'P 1'
#
loop_
_entity.id
_entity.type
_entity.pdbx_description
1 polymer ?
#
loop_
_entity_poly.entity_id
_entity_poly.type
_entity_poly.pdbx_seq_one_letter_code
_entity_poly.pdbx_strand_id
1 'polypeptide(L)'
;MKQWAGADEKQNFRDLEEDFSLESFTNCAGFNPIEIYAYYIGRCINNMHNGVFLKYFLSYPIKYEKHQAEKIRESFERGLKKSLPRHVFDDEKTAKMFKVELRASEPCAYAISALKSYGFFKSEKLDKPVYYGVFDFGGGKTDFDFGKWEKSANPKFLYKMTHFSSGGDKYLGGENLLELLAWEAYAKNFQELKAKDVVIAKPNYDRIDTQRFGSFMQNSSGACLNL
;
A
#
# COMPACT_ATOMS: atom_id res chain seq x y z
N MET A 1 8.18 2.48 -1.06
CA MET A 1 7.01 3.02 -1.80
C MET A 1 5.86 3.39 -0.87
N LYS A 2 4.99 2.45 -0.41
CA LYS A 2 3.91 2.74 0.57
C LYS A 2 4.48 3.25 1.90
N GLN A 3 5.62 2.71 2.35
CA GLN A 3 6.33 3.21 3.53
C GLN A 3 6.86 4.64 3.31
N TRP A 4 7.60 4.89 2.22
CA TRP A 4 8.09 6.23 1.85
C TRP A 4 6.98 7.30 1.79
N ALA A 5 5.88 7.03 1.10
CA ALA A 5 4.76 7.98 0.99
C ALA A 5 3.97 8.18 2.30
N GLY A 6 4.02 7.21 3.21
CA GLY A 6 3.37 7.31 4.51
C GLY A 6 4.23 7.99 5.57
N ALA A 7 5.54 7.75 5.56
CA ALA A 7 6.50 8.37 6.48
C ALA A 7 6.69 9.85 6.15
N ASP A 8 6.65 10.21 4.87
CA ASP A 8 6.88 11.57 4.39
C ASP A 8 8.20 12.19 4.86
N GLU A 9 9.23 11.36 4.87
CA GLU A 9 10.59 11.73 5.24
C GLU A 9 11.54 11.42 4.07
N LYS A 10 12.69 12.09 4.07
CA LYS A 10 13.78 11.74 3.16
C LYS A 10 14.21 10.30 3.42
N GLN A 11 14.33 9.49 2.37
CA GLN A 11 14.74 8.10 2.48
C GLN A 11 15.87 7.78 1.50
N ASN A 12 16.82 6.97 1.98
CA ASN A 12 17.88 6.43 1.16
C ASN A 12 17.44 5.08 0.59
N PHE A 13 17.77 4.87 -0.68
CA PHE A 13 17.52 3.66 -1.42
C PHE A 13 18.84 3.19 -2.03
N ARG A 14 18.93 1.89 -2.25
CA ARG A 14 20.02 1.28 -3.00
C ARG A 14 19.42 0.57 -4.20
N ASP A 15 19.90 0.91 -5.39
CA ASP A 15 19.64 0.09 -6.56
C ASP A 15 20.75 -0.96 -6.75
N LEU A 16 20.84 -1.57 -7.93
CA LEU A 16 21.83 -2.60 -8.21
C LEU A 16 23.27 -2.05 -8.21
N GLU A 17 23.45 -0.76 -8.54
CA GLU A 17 24.74 -0.13 -8.82
C GLU A 17 25.11 0.93 -7.76
N GLU A 18 24.18 1.80 -7.37
CA GLU A 18 24.45 2.94 -6.49
C GLU A 18 23.36 3.20 -5.44
N ASP A 19 23.78 3.93 -4.40
CA ASP A 19 22.89 4.45 -3.37
C ASP A 19 22.37 5.82 -3.81
N PHE A 20 21.07 6.07 -3.64
CA PHE A 20 20.43 7.35 -3.97
C PHE A 20 19.40 7.74 -2.91
N SER A 21 19.19 9.04 -2.73
CA SER A 21 18.20 9.55 -1.78
C SER A 21 16.98 10.11 -2.51
N LEU A 22 15.80 9.85 -1.95
CA LEU A 22 14.58 10.56 -2.30
C LEU A 22 14.22 11.52 -1.18
N GLU A 23 13.96 12.77 -1.54
CA GLU A 23 13.34 13.74 -0.64
C GLU A 23 11.99 13.22 -0.10
N SER A 24 11.44 13.89 0.91
CA SER A 24 10.11 13.52 1.42
C SER A 24 9.09 13.43 0.31
N PHE A 25 8.11 12.54 0.46
CA PHE A 25 7.14 12.32 -0.59
C PHE A 25 6.41 13.62 -0.96
N THR A 26 6.07 14.48 0.00
CA THR A 26 5.45 15.79 -0.20
C THR A 26 6.33 16.80 -0.92
N ASN A 27 7.66 16.74 -0.76
CA ASN A 27 8.60 17.64 -1.42
C ASN A 27 9.27 17.05 -2.67
N CYS A 28 9.01 15.79 -2.99
CA CYS A 28 9.50 15.14 -4.20
C CYS A 28 8.95 15.85 -5.46
N ALA A 29 9.84 16.54 -6.20
CA ALA A 29 9.54 17.23 -7.46
C ALA A 29 10.19 16.57 -8.70
N GLY A 30 11.19 15.72 -8.49
CA GLY A 30 11.93 15.04 -9.54
C GLY A 30 11.46 13.60 -9.75
N PHE A 31 12.36 12.64 -9.49
CA PHE A 31 12.07 11.23 -9.62
C PHE A 31 11.02 10.78 -8.60
N ASN A 32 9.82 10.41 -9.08
CA ASN A 32 8.71 9.95 -8.26
C ASN A 32 8.38 8.48 -8.57
N PRO A 33 8.84 7.54 -7.73
CA PRO A 33 8.56 6.12 -7.89
C PRO A 33 7.07 5.75 -8.02
N ILE A 34 6.15 6.47 -7.36
CA ILE A 34 4.70 6.21 -7.44
C ILE A 34 4.18 6.48 -8.84
N GLU A 35 4.68 7.53 -9.49
CA GLU A 35 4.33 7.85 -10.87
C GLU A 35 4.82 6.77 -11.85
N ILE A 36 6.04 6.26 -11.65
CA ILE A 36 6.60 5.17 -12.45
C ILE A 36 5.78 3.89 -12.27
N TYR A 37 5.43 3.57 -11.03
CA TYR A 37 4.56 2.43 -10.74
C TYR A 37 3.19 2.55 -11.41
N ALA A 38 2.57 3.74 -11.35
CA ALA A 38 1.31 4.00 -12.01
C ALA A 38 1.41 3.89 -13.55
N TYR A 39 2.54 4.29 -14.14
CA TYR A 39 2.82 4.07 -15.55
C TYR A 39 2.81 2.58 -15.90
N TYR A 40 3.53 1.74 -15.14
CA TYR A 40 3.58 0.31 -15.40
C TYR A 40 2.22 -0.37 -15.21
N ILE A 41 1.47 -0.04 -14.15
CA ILE A 41 0.10 -0.53 -13.98
C ILE A 41 -0.76 -0.13 -15.17
N GLY A 42 -0.68 1.12 -15.61
CA GLY A 42 -1.42 1.61 -16.76
C GLY A 42 -1.13 0.80 -18.02
N ARG A 43 0.14 0.44 -18.27
CA ARG A 43 0.53 -0.43 -19.39
C ARG A 43 0.03 -1.87 -19.25
N CYS A 44 -0.05 -2.40 -18.04
CA CYS A 44 -0.57 -3.74 -17.79
C CYS A 44 -2.08 -3.81 -17.98
N ILE A 45 -2.82 -2.82 -17.46
CA ILE A 45 -4.29 -2.77 -17.53
C ILE A 45 -4.75 -2.44 -18.95
N ASN A 46 -4.14 -1.44 -19.58
CA ASN A 46 -4.52 -0.96 -20.90
C ASN A 46 -3.70 -1.68 -21.97
N ASN A 47 -4.33 -2.66 -22.61
CA ASN A 47 -3.69 -3.45 -23.66
C ASN A 47 -4.72 -3.87 -24.71
N MET A 48 -4.26 -4.51 -25.78
CA MET A 48 -5.11 -4.89 -26.91
C MET A 48 -6.23 -5.87 -26.53
N HIS A 49 -6.09 -6.61 -25.42
CA HIS A 49 -7.12 -7.55 -24.95
C HIS A 49 -8.15 -6.90 -24.03
N ASN A 50 -7.75 -5.91 -23.23
CA ASN A 50 -8.59 -5.29 -22.21
C ASN A 50 -9.20 -3.94 -22.65
N GLY A 51 -8.70 -3.36 -23.75
CA GLY A 51 -9.07 -2.03 -24.20
C GLY A 51 -8.37 -0.91 -23.42
N VAL A 52 -8.92 0.30 -23.54
CA VAL A 52 -8.39 1.52 -22.89
C VAL A 52 -9.40 2.06 -21.89
N PHE A 53 -8.96 2.20 -20.65
CA PHE A 53 -9.70 2.81 -19.56
C PHE A 53 -9.29 4.26 -19.41
N LEU A 54 -10.27 5.15 -19.24
CA LEU A 54 -10.04 6.57 -18.99
C LEU A 54 -10.40 6.96 -17.56
N LYS A 55 -11.20 6.14 -16.86
CA LYS A 55 -11.62 6.45 -15.48
C LYS A 55 -11.05 5.44 -14.50
N TYR A 56 -10.31 5.94 -13.53
CA TYR A 56 -9.60 5.16 -12.52
C TYR A 56 -10.07 5.56 -11.12
N PHE A 57 -10.20 4.56 -10.26
CA PHE A 57 -10.58 4.74 -8.87
C PHE A 57 -9.46 4.19 -8.00
N LEU A 58 -8.94 5.04 -7.12
CA LEU A 58 -7.94 4.66 -6.14
C LEU A 58 -8.63 4.47 -4.79
N SER A 59 -8.35 3.33 -4.16
CA SER A 59 -8.50 3.21 -2.72
C SER A 59 -7.31 3.90 -2.04
N TYR A 60 -7.52 4.40 -0.82
CA TYR A 60 -6.46 5.06 -0.06
C TYR A 60 -6.36 4.52 1.38
N PRO A 61 -5.16 4.55 1.98
CA PRO A 61 -4.99 4.20 3.38
C PRO A 61 -5.70 5.22 4.27
N ILE A 62 -6.43 4.75 5.30
CA ILE A 62 -7.14 5.64 6.25
C ILE A 62 -6.17 6.54 7.02
N LYS A 63 -4.94 6.07 7.26
CA LYS A 63 -3.94 6.75 8.10
C LYS A 63 -3.24 7.93 7.39
N TYR A 64 -3.46 8.12 6.09
CA TYR A 64 -2.78 9.17 5.34
C TYR A 64 -3.50 10.50 5.49
N GLU A 65 -2.72 11.56 5.63
CA GLU A 65 -3.30 12.90 5.58
C GLU A 65 -3.85 13.21 4.19
N LYS A 66 -4.83 14.11 4.14
CA LYS A 66 -5.51 14.48 2.89
C LYS A 66 -4.52 14.93 1.81
N HIS A 67 -3.50 15.69 2.20
CA HIS A 67 -2.51 16.24 1.27
C HIS A 67 -1.62 15.11 0.68
N GLN A 68 -1.24 14.11 1.48
CA GLN A 68 -0.49 12.94 1.03
C GLN A 68 -1.33 12.11 0.05
N ALA A 69 -2.59 11.83 0.40
CA ALA A 69 -3.51 11.08 -0.45
C ALA A 69 -3.73 11.77 -1.81
N GLU A 70 -3.87 13.11 -1.81
CA GLU A 70 -4.02 13.89 -3.03
C GLU A 70 -2.75 13.85 -3.89
N LYS A 71 -1.56 13.99 -3.29
CA LYS A 71 -0.30 13.87 -4.04
C LYS A 71 -0.12 12.48 -4.66
N ILE A 72 -0.58 11.42 -3.99
CA ILE A 72 -0.60 10.07 -4.58
C ILE A 72 -1.54 10.03 -5.78
N ARG A 73 -2.76 10.56 -5.65
CA ARG A 73 -3.73 10.64 -6.75
C ARG A 73 -3.14 11.36 -7.97
N GLU A 74 -2.51 12.51 -7.76
CA GLU A 74 -1.84 13.26 -8.83
C GLU A 74 -0.66 12.50 -9.46
N SER A 75 0.13 11.80 -8.64
CA SER A 75 1.24 10.96 -9.12
C SER A 75 0.71 9.81 -9.98
N PHE A 76 -0.39 9.18 -9.58
CA PHE A 76 -1.08 8.18 -10.38
C PHE A 76 -1.65 8.77 -11.67
N GLU A 77 -2.25 9.96 -11.60
CA GLU A 77 -2.79 10.65 -12.77
C GLU A 77 -1.71 10.90 -13.82
N ARG A 78 -0.54 11.41 -13.40
CA ARG A 78 0.60 11.62 -14.31
C ARG A 78 1.12 10.31 -14.89
N GLY A 79 1.29 9.28 -14.07
CA GLY A 79 1.81 7.97 -14.49
C GLY A 79 0.87 7.27 -15.47
N LEU A 80 -0.42 7.18 -15.13
CA LEU A 80 -1.45 6.59 -15.99
C LEU A 80 -1.59 7.37 -17.30
N LYS A 81 -1.55 8.70 -17.26
CA LYS A 81 -1.58 9.52 -18.48
C LYS A 81 -0.40 9.21 -19.40
N LYS A 82 0.81 9.05 -18.84
CA LYS A 82 2.01 8.66 -19.59
C LYS A 82 1.93 7.24 -20.16
N SER A 83 1.14 6.36 -19.54
CA SER A 83 0.99 4.97 -20.01
C SER A 83 0.17 4.84 -21.29
N LEU A 84 -0.63 5.86 -21.62
CA LEU A 84 -1.54 5.86 -22.76
C LEU A 84 -0.90 6.56 -23.98
N PRO A 85 -1.25 6.15 -25.22
CA PRO A 85 -0.82 6.86 -26.42
C PRO A 85 -1.27 8.32 -26.40
N ARG A 86 -0.40 9.24 -26.83
CA ARG A 86 -0.70 10.69 -26.83
C ARG A 86 -2.01 11.01 -27.55
N HIS A 87 -2.26 10.32 -28.67
CA HIS A 87 -3.48 10.48 -29.48
C HIS A 87 -4.79 10.23 -28.73
N VAL A 88 -4.78 9.50 -27.60
CA VAL A 88 -5.94 9.35 -26.72
C VAL A 88 -6.41 10.71 -26.18
N PHE A 89 -5.53 11.69 -26.10
CA PHE A 89 -5.81 13.01 -25.52
C PHE A 89 -5.96 14.13 -26.57
N ASP A 90 -5.86 13.80 -27.87
CA ASP A 90 -6.07 14.78 -28.95
C ASP A 90 -7.57 15.10 -29.12
N ASP A 91 -8.44 14.13 -28.82
CA ASP A 91 -9.90 14.33 -28.78
C ASP A 91 -10.33 14.94 -27.44
N GLU A 92 -11.07 16.06 -27.51
CA GLU A 92 -11.48 16.81 -26.33
C GLU A 92 -12.42 15.98 -25.42
N LYS A 93 -13.22 15.10 -26.01
CA LYS A 93 -14.17 14.25 -25.27
C LYS A 93 -13.43 13.19 -24.47
N THR A 94 -12.49 12.45 -25.07
CA THR A 94 -11.67 11.47 -24.36
C THR A 94 -10.76 12.13 -23.32
N ALA A 95 -10.20 13.30 -23.63
CA ALA A 95 -9.41 14.08 -22.67
C ALA A 95 -10.23 14.44 -21.42
N LYS A 96 -11.49 14.87 -21.57
CA LYS A 96 -12.42 15.17 -20.46
C LYS A 96 -12.87 13.92 -19.69
N MET A 97 -12.85 12.75 -20.31
CA MET A 97 -13.18 11.48 -19.67
C MET A 97 -12.06 10.95 -18.79
N PHE A 98 -10.80 11.32 -19.07
CA PHE A 98 -9.65 10.87 -18.29
C PHE A 98 -9.70 11.44 -16.86
N LYS A 99 -9.86 10.56 -15.86
CA LYS A 99 -9.96 10.96 -14.46
C LYS A 99 -9.38 9.89 -13.54
N VAL A 100 -8.67 10.34 -12.52
CA VAL A 100 -8.22 9.53 -11.39
C VAL A 100 -8.83 10.11 -10.11
N GLU A 101 -9.69 9.33 -9.45
CA GLU A 101 -10.45 9.77 -8.27
C GLU A 101 -10.12 8.89 -7.05
N LEU A 102 -9.94 9.52 -5.88
CA LEU A 102 -9.96 8.83 -4.59
C LEU A 102 -11.42 8.51 -4.25
N ARG A 103 -11.74 7.23 -4.02
CA ARG A 103 -13.15 6.79 -3.87
C ARG A 103 -13.51 6.25 -2.51
N ALA A 104 -12.66 5.42 -1.94
CA ALA A 104 -12.95 4.72 -0.70
C ALA A 104 -11.65 4.38 0.01
N SER A 105 -11.72 4.13 1.31
CA SER A 105 -10.59 3.50 1.99
C SER A 105 -10.39 2.07 1.47
N GLU A 106 -9.16 1.57 1.57
CA GLU A 106 -8.80 0.19 1.26
C GLU A 106 -9.74 -0.86 1.90
N PRO A 107 -10.00 -0.87 3.22
CA PRO A 107 -10.91 -1.84 3.84
C PRO A 107 -12.36 -1.67 3.38
N CYS A 108 -12.81 -0.43 3.16
CA CYS A 108 -14.15 -0.16 2.66
C CYS A 108 -14.33 -0.73 1.24
N ALA A 109 -13.37 -0.49 0.34
CA ALA A 109 -13.39 -1.02 -1.02
C ALA A 109 -13.44 -2.56 -1.05
N TYR A 110 -12.67 -3.21 -0.16
CA TYR A 110 -12.72 -4.66 0.00
C TYR A 110 -14.08 -5.14 0.50
N ALA A 111 -14.60 -4.53 1.57
CA ALA A 111 -15.92 -4.86 2.12
C ALA A 111 -17.05 -4.69 1.08
N ILE A 112 -17.04 -3.61 0.28
CA ILE A 112 -18.00 -3.42 -0.84
C ILE A 112 -17.94 -4.62 -1.78
N SER A 113 -16.74 -4.99 -2.18
CA SER A 113 -16.50 -6.02 -3.19
C SER A 113 -16.95 -7.40 -2.68
N ALA A 114 -16.64 -7.73 -1.43
CA ALA A 114 -17.07 -8.96 -0.78
C ALA A 114 -18.60 -8.99 -0.63
N LEU A 115 -19.21 -7.97 -0.01
CA LEU A 115 -20.66 -7.91 0.21
C LEU A 115 -21.45 -8.03 -1.09
N LYS A 116 -20.97 -7.39 -2.17
CA LYS A 116 -21.56 -7.53 -3.50
C LYS A 116 -21.44 -8.95 -4.05
N SER A 117 -20.26 -9.55 -3.96
CA SER A 117 -19.98 -10.90 -4.49
C SER A 117 -20.77 -11.98 -3.76
N TYR A 118 -20.97 -11.85 -2.45
CA TYR A 118 -21.80 -12.76 -1.65
C TYR A 118 -23.31 -12.44 -1.71
N GLY A 119 -23.73 -11.49 -2.56
CA GLY A 119 -25.14 -11.21 -2.82
C GLY A 119 -25.86 -10.47 -1.69
N PHE A 120 -25.15 -9.77 -0.80
CA PHE A 120 -25.74 -8.89 0.22
C PHE A 120 -26.31 -7.60 -0.36
N PHE A 121 -26.12 -7.37 -1.67
CA PHE A 121 -26.67 -6.23 -2.40
C PHE A 121 -28.16 -6.39 -2.77
N LYS A 122 -28.74 -7.59 -2.61
CA LYS A 122 -30.17 -7.84 -2.92
C LYS A 122 -31.06 -7.13 -1.91
N SER A 123 -32.07 -6.39 -2.38
CA SER A 123 -32.96 -5.52 -1.58
C SER A 123 -33.54 -6.21 -0.35
N GLU A 124 -33.87 -7.50 -0.44
CA GLU A 124 -34.43 -8.32 0.65
C GLU A 124 -33.48 -8.45 1.86
N LYS A 125 -32.17 -8.38 1.66
CA LYS A 125 -31.16 -8.47 2.74
C LYS A 125 -30.86 -7.11 3.37
N LEU A 126 -31.45 -6.03 2.87
CA LEU A 126 -31.09 -4.65 3.19
C LEU A 126 -32.11 -3.92 4.06
N ASP A 127 -33.21 -4.58 4.43
CA ASP A 127 -34.13 -4.09 5.47
C ASP A 127 -33.46 -4.05 6.84
N LYS A 128 -32.34 -4.77 7.01
CA LYS A 128 -31.50 -4.73 8.21
C LYS A 128 -30.06 -4.35 7.84
N PRO A 129 -29.35 -3.64 8.73
CA PRO A 129 -27.94 -3.35 8.51
C PRO A 129 -27.12 -4.64 8.53
N VAL A 130 -26.15 -4.73 7.62
CA VAL A 130 -25.17 -5.82 7.56
C VAL A 130 -23.89 -5.34 8.23
N TYR A 131 -23.49 -6.00 9.31
CA TYR A 131 -22.24 -5.73 10.00
C TYR A 131 -21.10 -6.51 9.35
N TYR A 132 -19.94 -5.88 9.24
CA TYR A 132 -18.74 -6.52 8.68
C TYR A 132 -17.53 -6.27 9.57
N GLY A 133 -16.59 -7.20 9.47
CA GLY A 133 -15.22 -7.05 9.93
C GLY A 133 -14.29 -7.47 8.79
N VAL A 134 -13.31 -6.62 8.47
CA VAL A 134 -12.24 -6.91 7.52
C VAL A 134 -10.96 -7.13 8.32
N PHE A 135 -10.30 -8.26 8.07
CA PHE A 135 -9.01 -8.61 8.67
C PHE A 135 -7.97 -8.62 7.54
N ASP A 136 -7.16 -7.57 7.48
CA ASP A 136 -6.14 -7.38 6.44
C ASP A 136 -4.77 -7.80 6.98
N PHE A 137 -4.38 -9.04 6.69
CA PHE A 137 -3.08 -9.60 7.05
C PHE A 137 -2.06 -9.29 5.94
N GLY A 138 -1.41 -8.14 6.05
CA GLY A 138 -0.40 -7.69 5.09
C GLY A 138 1.01 -8.22 5.36
N GLY A 139 1.96 -7.77 4.53
CA GLY A 139 3.38 -8.06 4.69
C GLY A 139 3.96 -7.46 5.97
N GLY A 140 3.88 -6.13 6.14
CA GLY A 140 4.48 -5.45 7.28
C GLY A 140 3.60 -5.31 8.53
N LYS A 141 2.29 -5.55 8.44
CA LYS A 141 1.33 -5.38 9.55
C LYS A 141 0.01 -6.07 9.28
N THR A 142 -0.80 -6.19 10.33
CA THR A 142 -2.20 -6.57 10.26
C THR A 142 -3.06 -5.38 10.66
N ASP A 143 -4.07 -5.04 9.88
CA ASP A 143 -5.10 -4.06 10.27
C ASP A 143 -6.48 -4.73 10.33
N PHE A 144 -7.33 -4.24 11.23
CA PHE A 144 -8.71 -4.66 11.39
C PHE A 144 -9.62 -3.47 11.14
N ASP A 145 -10.71 -3.65 10.40
CA ASP A 145 -11.69 -2.61 10.13
C ASP A 145 -13.10 -3.14 10.36
N PHE A 146 -13.90 -2.43 11.15
CA PHE A 146 -15.27 -2.81 11.46
C PHE A 146 -16.25 -1.74 11.03
N GLY A 147 -17.39 -2.18 10.51
CA GLY A 147 -18.43 -1.26 10.10
C GLY A 147 -19.78 -1.91 9.85
N LYS A 148 -20.68 -1.09 9.32
CA LYS A 148 -21.98 -1.53 8.83
C LYS A 148 -22.28 -1.01 7.43
N TRP A 149 -22.98 -1.83 6.67
CA TRP A 149 -23.57 -1.53 5.38
C TRP A 149 -25.09 -1.46 5.54
N GLU A 150 -25.69 -0.35 5.12
CA GLU A 150 -27.14 -0.14 5.25
C GLU A 150 -27.71 0.64 4.07
N LYS A 151 -29.05 0.64 3.95
CA LYS A 151 -29.73 1.48 2.97
C LYS A 151 -29.44 2.95 3.26
N SER A 152 -29.12 3.72 2.23
CA SER A 152 -28.89 5.16 2.39
C SER A 152 -30.21 5.89 2.66
N ALA A 153 -30.16 6.89 3.53
CA ALA A 153 -31.24 7.87 3.67
C ALA A 153 -31.24 8.93 2.54
N ASN A 154 -30.12 9.07 1.81
CA ASN A 154 -30.01 10.00 0.70
C ASN A 154 -30.44 9.32 -0.61
N PRO A 155 -31.46 9.81 -1.32
CA PRO A 155 -31.98 9.15 -2.53
C PRO A 155 -30.97 9.09 -3.69
N LYS A 156 -29.89 9.88 -3.66
CA LYS A 156 -28.81 9.83 -4.67
C LYS A 156 -27.94 8.58 -4.55
N PHE A 157 -27.90 7.96 -3.37
CA PHE A 157 -27.10 6.78 -3.11
C PHE A 157 -28.01 5.66 -2.66
N LEU A 158 -27.82 4.44 -3.18
CA LEU A 158 -28.62 3.31 -2.74
C LEU A 158 -28.19 2.82 -1.34
N TYR A 159 -26.91 3.02 -1.00
CA TYR A 159 -26.27 2.43 0.18
C TYR A 159 -25.39 3.44 0.93
N LYS A 160 -25.24 3.20 2.23
CA LYS A 160 -24.34 3.91 3.12
C LYS A 160 -23.45 2.89 3.83
N MET A 161 -22.16 3.18 3.83
CA MET A 161 -21.15 2.49 4.61
C MET A 161 -20.79 3.35 5.82
N THR A 162 -20.82 2.79 7.02
CA THR A 162 -20.37 3.46 8.24
C THR A 162 -19.22 2.66 8.85
N HIS A 163 -18.07 3.30 8.98
CA HIS A 163 -16.92 2.77 9.71
C HIS A 163 -17.08 3.07 11.20
N PHE A 164 -16.80 2.09 12.07
CA PHE A 164 -16.89 2.24 13.52
C PHE A 164 -15.52 2.43 14.16
N SER A 165 -14.62 1.49 13.90
CA SER A 165 -13.32 1.46 14.52
C SER A 165 -12.34 0.65 13.67
N SER A 166 -11.08 1.01 13.80
CA SER A 166 -9.96 0.29 13.23
C SER A 166 -9.01 -0.16 14.34
N GLY A 167 -8.48 -1.37 14.22
CA GLY A 167 -7.40 -1.89 15.06
C GLY A 167 -6.22 -2.34 14.19
N GLY A 168 -5.16 -2.84 14.83
CA GLY A 168 -4.07 -3.46 14.10
C GLY A 168 -2.88 -3.80 14.97
N ASP A 169 -1.99 -4.60 14.42
CA ASP A 169 -0.72 -4.99 15.02
C ASP A 169 0.39 -4.76 14.00
N LYS A 170 1.32 -3.86 14.34
CA LYS A 170 2.46 -3.48 13.49
C LYS A 170 3.53 -4.57 13.40
N TYR A 171 3.51 -5.56 14.29
CA TYR A 171 4.46 -6.67 14.33
C TYR A 171 3.89 -7.95 13.74
N LEU A 172 2.56 -8.05 13.61
CA LEU A 172 1.91 -9.17 12.98
C LEU A 172 1.79 -8.94 11.46
N GLY A 173 2.78 -9.36 10.70
CA GLY A 173 2.75 -9.31 9.24
C GLY A 173 3.62 -10.41 8.64
N GLY A 174 3.33 -10.84 7.41
CA GLY A 174 4.07 -11.91 6.75
C GLY A 174 5.58 -11.66 6.65
N GLU A 175 6.00 -10.44 6.36
CA GLU A 175 7.40 -10.03 6.28
C GLU A 175 8.05 -10.05 7.67
N ASN A 176 7.39 -9.49 8.69
CA ASN A 176 7.90 -9.54 10.07
C ASN A 176 8.04 -10.98 10.58
N LEU A 177 7.10 -11.87 10.23
CA LEU A 177 7.17 -13.29 10.56
C LEU A 177 8.34 -13.98 9.86
N LEU A 178 8.61 -13.64 8.60
CA LEU A 178 9.77 -14.14 7.86
C LEU A 178 11.09 -13.64 8.46
N GLU A 179 11.16 -12.36 8.84
CA GLU A 179 12.32 -11.80 9.52
C GLU A 179 12.58 -12.48 10.87
N LEU A 180 11.53 -12.73 11.65
CA LEU A 180 11.63 -13.47 12.91
C LEU A 180 12.12 -14.91 12.67
N LEU A 181 11.59 -15.60 11.66
CA LEU A 181 12.04 -16.95 11.29
C LEU A 181 13.51 -16.96 10.85
N ALA A 182 13.93 -15.98 10.04
CA ALA A 182 15.32 -15.84 9.62
C ALA A 182 16.25 -15.59 10.81
N TRP A 183 15.83 -14.75 11.77
CA TRP A 183 16.56 -14.49 13.00
C TRP A 183 16.71 -15.74 13.87
N GLU A 184 15.64 -16.49 14.09
CA GLU A 184 15.67 -17.75 14.85
C GLU A 184 16.58 -18.79 14.19
N ALA A 185 16.55 -18.89 12.85
CA ALA A 185 17.45 -19.75 12.10
C ALA A 185 18.92 -19.30 12.24
N TYR A 186 19.17 -17.99 12.17
CA TYR A 186 20.51 -17.43 12.36
C TYR A 186 21.05 -17.69 13.77
N ALA A 187 20.25 -17.43 14.80
CA ALA A 187 20.63 -17.61 16.20
C ALA A 187 20.98 -19.08 16.51
N LYS A 188 20.23 -20.04 15.96
CA LYS A 188 20.52 -21.48 16.10
C LYS A 188 21.83 -21.90 15.44
N ASN A 189 22.25 -21.22 14.38
CA ASN A 189 23.45 -21.53 13.60
C ASN A 189 24.58 -20.51 13.78
N PHE A 190 24.53 -19.71 14.86
CA PHE A 190 25.36 -18.52 15.02
C PHE A 190 26.85 -18.77 14.86
N GLN A 191 27.39 -19.85 15.42
CA GLN A 191 28.83 -20.12 15.35
C GLN A 191 29.31 -20.37 13.91
N GLU A 192 28.53 -21.10 13.12
CA GLU A 192 28.86 -21.39 11.73
C GLU A 192 28.73 -20.13 10.85
N LEU A 193 27.64 -19.39 11.02
CA LEU A 193 27.40 -18.17 10.25
C LEU A 193 28.41 -17.07 10.60
N LYS A 194 28.79 -16.97 11.87
CA LYS A 194 29.89 -16.10 12.34
C LYS A 194 31.22 -16.49 11.70
N ALA A 195 31.55 -17.77 11.62
CA ALA A 195 32.80 -18.23 10.99
C ALA A 195 32.85 -17.92 9.48
N LYS A 196 31.68 -17.78 8.85
CA LYS A 196 31.52 -17.43 7.43
C LYS A 196 31.32 -15.93 7.18
N ASP A 197 31.40 -15.10 8.23
CA ASP A 197 31.15 -13.65 8.19
C ASP A 197 29.78 -13.28 7.56
N VAL A 198 28.78 -14.14 7.79
CA VAL A 198 27.41 -13.88 7.32
C VAL A 198 26.75 -12.92 8.31
N VAL A 199 26.33 -11.76 7.82
CA VAL A 199 25.59 -10.75 8.59
C VAL A 199 24.08 -10.95 8.47
N ILE A 200 23.33 -10.50 9.47
CA ILE A 200 21.86 -10.47 9.45
C ILE A 200 21.34 -9.10 9.88
N ALA A 201 20.27 -8.64 9.24
CA ALA A 201 19.58 -7.43 9.64
C ALA A 201 18.81 -7.65 10.96
N LYS A 202 18.66 -6.59 11.76
CA LYS A 202 17.82 -6.65 12.96
C LYS A 202 16.35 -6.80 12.52
N PRO A 203 15.64 -7.84 12.97
CA PRO A 203 14.22 -8.01 12.71
C PRO A 203 13.39 -6.86 13.29
N ASN A 204 12.32 -6.48 12.59
CA ASN A 204 11.36 -5.46 13.00
C ASN A 204 10.41 -5.99 14.10
N TYR A 205 10.95 -6.27 15.29
CA TYR A 205 10.20 -6.82 16.42
C TYR A 205 10.77 -6.31 17.77
N ASP A 206 9.92 -5.75 18.63
CA ASP A 206 10.36 -5.12 19.90
C ASP A 206 10.82 -6.11 20.97
N ARG A 207 10.47 -7.39 20.84
CA ARG A 207 10.68 -8.40 21.89
C ARG A 207 11.88 -9.33 21.65
N ILE A 208 12.81 -8.93 20.79
CA ILE A 208 13.98 -9.76 20.45
C ILE A 208 15.17 -9.34 21.29
N ASP A 209 15.76 -10.31 22.01
CA ASP A 209 17.02 -10.09 22.71
C ASP A 209 18.17 -10.04 21.70
N THR A 210 18.64 -8.82 21.45
CA THR A 210 19.74 -8.54 20.55
C THR A 210 21.10 -8.45 21.23
N GLN A 211 21.17 -8.51 22.58
CA GLN A 211 22.42 -8.28 23.32
C GLN A 211 23.50 -9.30 22.96
N ARG A 212 23.10 -10.53 22.63
CA ARG A 212 24.01 -11.61 22.26
C ARG A 212 24.71 -11.43 20.90
N PHE A 213 24.20 -10.53 20.04
CA PHE A 213 24.61 -10.45 18.63
C PHE A 213 25.03 -9.04 18.17
N GLY A 214 25.17 -8.09 19.11
CA GLY A 214 25.31 -6.66 18.84
C GLY A 214 26.41 -6.26 17.84
N SER A 215 27.59 -6.89 17.89
CA SER A 215 28.72 -6.54 17.01
C SER A 215 28.51 -6.91 15.54
N PHE A 216 27.63 -7.87 15.23
CA PHE A 216 27.40 -8.37 13.86
C PHE A 216 26.21 -7.70 13.16
N MET A 217 25.39 -6.95 13.91
CA MET A 217 24.29 -6.18 13.31
C MET A 217 24.76 -4.81 12.78
N GLN A 218 25.84 -4.25 13.35
CA GLN A 218 26.38 -2.94 12.97
C GLN A 218 26.90 -2.89 11.53
N ASN A 219 27.32 -4.03 10.98
CA ASN A 219 27.81 -4.16 9.60
C ASN A 219 26.73 -4.60 8.60
N SER A 220 25.46 -4.70 9.03
CA SER A 220 24.37 -5.07 8.13
C SER A 220 24.04 -3.92 7.18
N SER A 221 23.61 -4.25 5.96
CA SER A 221 23.18 -3.24 4.96
C SER A 221 22.09 -2.31 5.49
N GLY A 222 21.19 -2.81 6.33
CA GLY A 222 20.15 -2.01 6.99
C GLY A 222 20.67 -0.98 8.00
N ALA A 223 21.84 -1.20 8.61
CA ALA A 223 22.50 -0.22 9.46
C ALA A 223 23.21 0.87 8.63
N CYS A 224 23.74 0.51 7.45
CA CYS A 224 24.43 1.46 6.56
C CYS A 224 23.46 2.39 5.82
N LEU A 225 22.25 1.93 5.48
CA LEU A 225 21.28 2.73 4.72
C LEU A 225 20.54 3.78 5.54
N ASN A 226 20.55 3.66 6.87
CA ASN A 226 19.83 4.54 7.81
C ASN A 226 20.77 5.45 8.63
N LEU A 227 22.04 5.57 8.22
CA LEU A 227 23.00 6.58 8.68
C LEU A 227 22.99 7.80 7.74
#